data_AF-A0A099KZC6-F1
#
_entry.id   AF-A0A099KZC6-F1
#
_cell.length_a   1.000
_cell.length_b   1.000
_cell.length_c   1.000
_cell.angle_alpha   90.00
_cell.angle_beta   90.00
_cell.angle_gamma   90.00
#
_symmetry.space_group_name_H-M   'P 1'
#
loop_
_entity.id
_entity.type
_entity.pdbx_description
1 polymer ?
#
loop_
_entity_poly.entity_id
_entity_poly.type
_entity_poly.pdbx_seq_one_letter_code
_entity_poly.pdbx_strand_id
1 'polypeptide(L)' 'MNKCIFSLFLVVILTACTSKDLYQIGQDYQKSECVNQAQTGEQHVECNKVISKSYEEYEKERKEIVNQ' A
#
# COMPACT_ATOMS: atom_id res chain seq x y z
N MET A 1 30.59 22.65 -4.48
CA MET A 1 29.44 22.82 -3.57
C MET A 1 28.11 22.31 -4.17
N ASN A 2 27.83 22.50 -5.47
CA ASN A 2 26.56 22.05 -6.10
C ASN A 2 26.32 20.53 -6.14
N LYS A 3 27.38 19.69 -6.22
CA LYS A 3 27.24 18.23 -6.25
C LYS A 3 26.62 17.66 -4.96
N CYS A 4 26.96 18.24 -3.80
CA CYS A 4 26.40 17.80 -2.52
C CYS A 4 24.93 18.17 -2.40
N ILE A 5 24.52 19.33 -2.94
CA ILE A 5 23.12 19.78 -2.94
C ILE A 5 22.26 18.83 -3.76
N PHE A 6 22.69 18.46 -4.97
CA PHE A 6 21.97 17.50 -5.81
C PHE A 6 21.84 16.12 -5.14
N SER A 7 22.90 15.65 -4.48
CA SER A 7 22.86 14.40 -3.73
C SER A 7 21.89 14.46 -2.56
N LEU A 8 21.78 15.60 -1.87
CA LEU A 8 20.85 15.80 -0.75
C LEU A 8 19.40 15.77 -1.22
N PHE A 9 19.09 16.41 -2.35
CA PHE A 9 17.77 16.37 -2.97
C PHE A 9 17.34 14.95 -3.35
N LEU A 10 18.26 14.13 -3.86
CA LEU A 10 17.98 12.74 -4.22
C LEU A 10 17.54 11.90 -3.00
N VAL A 11 18.19 12.10 -1.85
CA VAL A 11 17.89 11.35 -0.61
C VAL A 11 16.50 11.69 -0.08
N VAL A 12 16.09 12.96 -0.14
CA VAL A 12 14.76 13.39 0.33
C VAL A 12 13.64 12.73 -0.48
N ILE A 13 13.80 12.64 -1.81
CA ILE A 13 12.81 12.03 -2.71
C ILE A 13 12.62 10.53 -2.40
N LEU A 14 13.70 9.83 -2.04
CA LEU A 14 13.64 8.39 -1.73
C LEU A 14 12.91 8.07 -0.41
N THR A 15 12.73 9.07 0.47
CA THR A 15 12.05 8.88 1.78
C THR A 15 10.59 9.33 1.79
N ALA A 16 10.05 9.75 0.65
CA ALA A 16 8.73 10.39 0.60
C ALA A 16 7.53 9.41 0.65
N CYS A 17 7.73 8.09 0.68
CA CYS A 17 6.62 7.14 0.80
C CYS A 17 6.03 7.18 2.22
N THR A 18 4.74 7.49 2.33
CA THR A 18 4.03 7.39 3.61
C THR A 18 3.56 5.96 3.87
N SER A 19 3.31 5.63 5.14
CA SER A 19 2.71 4.32 5.49
C SER A 19 1.31 4.13 4.90
N LYS A 20 0.59 5.23 4.65
CA LYS A 20 -0.72 5.20 3.99
C LYS A 20 -0.60 4.85 2.51
N ASP A 21 0.37 5.44 1.82
CA ASP A 21 0.65 5.10 0.40
C ASP A 21 1.05 3.63 0.28
N LEU A 22 1.93 3.16 1.16
CA LEU A 22 2.36 1.76 1.17
C LEU A 22 1.18 0.80 1.43
N TYR A 23 0.28 1.15 2.36
CA TYR A 23 -0.93 0.39 2.61
C TYR A 23 -1.80 0.30 1.36
N GLN A 24 -2.05 1.43 0.70
CA GLN A 24 -2.87 1.47 -0.50
C GLN A 24 -2.28 0.64 -1.64
N ILE A 25 -0.97 0.76 -1.89
CA ILE A 25 -0.27 -0.06 -2.89
C ILE A 25 -0.43 -1.55 -2.60
N GLY A 26 -0.34 -1.97 -1.34
CA GLY A 26 -0.55 -3.36 -0.94
C GLY A 26 -1.98 -3.84 -1.21
N GLN A 27 -2.98 -3.02 -0.91
CA GLN A 27 -4.40 -3.32 -1.20
C GLN A 27 -4.66 -3.44 -2.71
N ASP A 28 -4.13 -2.50 -3.48
CA ASP A 28 -4.25 -2.51 -4.94
C ASP A 28 -3.56 -3.72 -5.57
N TYR A 29 -2.40 -4.12 -5.02
CA TYR A 29 -1.70 -5.34 -5.44
C TYR A 29 -2.53 -6.60 -5.17
N GLN A 30 -3.08 -6.76 -3.96
CA GLN A 30 -3.94 -7.91 -3.64
C GLN A 30 -5.16 -7.98 -4.55
N LYS A 31 -5.79 -6.82 -4.82
CA LYS A 31 -6.91 -6.74 -5.75
C LYS A 31 -6.49 -7.15 -7.17
N SER A 32 -5.35 -6.65 -7.65
CA SER A 32 -4.82 -6.99 -8.96
C SER A 32 -4.50 -8.48 -9.08
N GLU A 33 -3.87 -9.07 -8.08
CA GLU A 33 -3.57 -10.51 -8.05
C GLU A 33 -4.84 -11.35 -8.10
N CYS A 34 -5.86 -10.99 -7.30
CA CYS A 34 -7.17 -11.66 -7.34
C CYS A 34 -7.76 -11.62 -8.76
N VAL A 35 -7.78 -10.43 -9.38
CA VAL A 35 -8.31 -10.23 -10.73
C VAL A 35 -7.51 -11.04 -11.77
N ASN A 36 -6.19 -11.10 -11.64
CA ASN A 36 -5.34 -11.87 -12.55
C ASN A 36 -5.53 -13.38 -12.42
N GLN A 37 -5.92 -13.85 -11.23
CA GLN A 37 -6.15 -15.27 -10.95
C GLN A 37 -7.60 -15.72 -11.20
N ALA A 38 -8.52 -14.79 -11.39
CA ALA A 38 -9.93 -15.09 -11.67
C ALA A 38 -10.08 -15.82 -13.02
N GLN A 39 -10.77 -16.95 -12.99
CA GLN A 39 -11.04 -17.81 -14.15
C GLN A 39 -12.46 -17.60 -14.71
N THR A 40 -13.35 -16.97 -13.92
CA THR A 40 -14.75 -16.73 -14.29
C THR A 40 -15.14 -15.27 -14.08
N GLY A 41 -16.19 -14.83 -14.77
CA GLY A 41 -16.75 -13.48 -14.58
C GLY A 41 -17.27 -13.25 -13.16
N GLU A 42 -17.77 -14.29 -12.49
CA GLU A 42 -18.22 -14.22 -11.11
C GLU A 42 -17.05 -13.97 -10.14
N GLN A 43 -15.92 -14.67 -10.34
CA GLN A 43 -14.70 -14.45 -9.57
C GLN A 43 -14.14 -13.03 -9.77
N HIS A 44 -14.20 -12.51 -10.99
CA HIS A 44 -13.85 -11.10 -11.24
C HIS A 44 -14.72 -10.12 -10.46
N VAL A 45 -16.03 -10.37 -10.38
CA VAL A 45 -16.96 -9.54 -9.60
C VAL A 45 -16.66 -9.65 -8.11
N GLU A 46 -16.32 -10.84 -7.62
CA GLU A 46 -15.93 -11.07 -6.22
C GLU A 46 -14.65 -10.31 -5.84
N CYS A 47 -13.62 -10.34 -6.69
CA CYS A 47 -12.39 -9.57 -6.46
C CYS A 47 -12.62 -8.05 -6.35
N ASN A 48 -13.67 -7.53 -6.99
CA ASN A 48 -14.05 -6.12 -6.90
C ASN A 48 -14.90 -5.79 -5.68
N LYS A 49 -15.43 -6.80 -4.98
CA LYS A 49 -16.22 -6.65 -3.75
C LYS A 49 -15.39 -6.79 -2.48
N VAL A 50 -14.08 -7.07 -2.58
CA VAL A 50 -13.19 -7.12 -1.42
C VAL A 50 -13.16 -5.74 -0.76
N ILE A 51 -13.89 -5.59 0.35
CA ILE A 51 -13.83 -4.40 1.19
C ILE A 51 -12.60 -4.54 2.07
N SER A 52 -11.55 -3.80 1.73
CA SER A 52 -10.40 -3.66 2.62
C SER A 52 -10.76 -2.74 3.79
N LYS A 53 -10.13 -2.98 4.95
CA LYS A 53 -10.27 -2.08 6.11
C LYS A 53 -9.82 -0.67 5.72
N SER A 54 -10.35 0.33 6.39
CA SER A 54 -9.76 1.68 6.26
C SER A 54 -8.31 1.65 6.75
N TYR A 55 -7.48 2.56 6.23
CA TYR A 55 -6.10 2.67 6.69
C TYR A 55 -6.03 2.95 8.20
N GLU A 56 -6.98 3.75 8.71
CA GLU A 56 -7.08 4.15 10.10
C GLU A 56 -7.39 2.97 11.02
N GLU A 57 -8.28 2.06 10.62
CA GLU A 57 -8.56 0.81 11.34
C GLU A 57 -7.36 -0.12 11.33
N TYR A 58 -6.75 -0.32 10.16
CA TYR A 58 -5.53 -1.11 10.02
C TYR A 58 -4.41 -0.59 10.93
N GLU A 59 -4.17 0.72 10.93
CA GLU A 59 -3.14 1.36 11.76
C GLU A 59 -3.39 1.20 13.25
N LYS A 60 -4.65 1.30 13.67
CA LYS A 60 -5.05 1.09 15.06
C LYS A 60 -4.71 -0.33 15.51
N GLU A 61 -5.17 -1.34 14.77
CA GLU A 61 -4.91 -2.76 15.07
C GLU A 61 -3.41 -3.08 15.06
N ARG A 62 -2.68 -2.56 14.06
CA ARG A 62 -1.24 -2.75 13.97
C ARG A 62 -0.51 -2.22 15.21
N LYS A 63 -0.91 -1.05 15.71
CA LYS A 63 -0.33 -0.46 16.93
C LYS A 63 -0.67 -1.26 18.17
N GLU A 64 -1.87 -1.83 18.27
CA GLU A 64 -2.24 -2.68 19.39
C GLU A 64 -1.36 -3.94 19.45
N ILE A 65 -1.06 -4.56 18.30
CA ILE A 65 -0.17 -5.73 18.21
C ILE A 65 1.28 -5.38 18.54
N VAL A 66 1.80 -4.29 17.98
CA VAL A 66 3.22 -3.91 18.14
C VAL A 66 3.55 -3.44 19.57
N ASN A 67 2.56 -2.92 20.31
CA ASN A 67 2.76 -2.42 21.66
C ASN A 67 2.35 -3.43 22.77
N GLN A 68 2.14 -4.71 22.44
CA GLN A 68 2.04 -5.80 23.42
C GLN A 68 3.42 -6.23 23.93
#